data_AF-I7CXZ1-F1
#
_entry.id   AF-I7CXZ1-F1
#
_cell.length_a   1.000
_cell.length_b   1.000
_cell.length_c   1.000
_cell.angle_alpha   90.00
_cell.angle_beta   90.00
_cell.angle_gamma   90.00
#
_symmetry.space_group_name_H-M   'P 1'
#
loop_
_entity.id
_entity.type
_entity.pdbx_description
1 polymer ?
#
loop_
_entity_poly.entity_id
_entity_poly.type
_entity_poly.pdbx_seq_one_letter_code
_entity_poly.pdbx_strand_id
1 'polypeptide(L)'
;MSDESPVASISLTAQVVLLGVAELTREGETPVQTHDLRRHCQQQLPAVDTEVVGTLTEADVIRSLYRLEDEDFVEEIDPAETSPTGKGRPAYTLAMSVETVYDEVADELRDEAAD
;
A
#
# COMPACT_ATOMS: atom_id res chain seq x y z
N MET A 1 -22.07 -3.74 -17.50
CA MET A 1 -20.60 -3.71 -17.63
C MET A 1 -20.10 -4.32 -16.34
N SER A 2 -19.12 -5.21 -16.36
CA SER A 2 -18.62 -5.75 -15.10
C SER A 2 -18.01 -4.57 -14.34
N ASP A 3 -18.67 -4.10 -13.29
CA ASP A 3 -18.12 -3.20 -12.28
C ASP A 3 -17.08 -4.01 -11.48
N GLU A 4 -16.06 -4.49 -12.16
CA GLU A 4 -14.91 -5.13 -11.54
C GLU A 4 -14.11 -3.99 -10.90
N SER A 5 -14.00 -4.03 -9.57
CA SER A 5 -13.25 -3.03 -8.83
C SER A 5 -11.84 -2.92 -9.42
N PRO A 6 -11.34 -1.69 -9.67
CA PRO A 6 -9.99 -1.51 -10.19
C PRO A 6 -8.95 -2.08 -9.21
N VAL A 7 -9.19 -1.98 -7.90
CA VAL A 7 -8.33 -2.60 -6.87
C VAL A 7 -8.40 -4.13 -6.91
N ALA A 8 -9.56 -4.72 -7.19
CA ALA A 8 -9.68 -6.17 -7.34
C ALA A 8 -8.91 -6.70 -8.58
N SER A 9 -8.63 -5.84 -9.57
CA SER A 9 -7.92 -6.21 -10.80
C SER A 9 -6.39 -6.21 -10.68
N ILE A 10 -5.82 -5.59 -9.65
CA ILE A 10 -4.37 -5.60 -9.38
C ILE A 10 -3.94 -6.86 -8.62
N SER A 11 -2.64 -7.16 -8.62
CA SER A 11 -2.12 -8.35 -7.93
C SER A 11 -2.33 -8.27 -6.42
N LEU A 12 -2.49 -9.42 -5.75
CA LEU A 12 -2.59 -9.48 -4.28
C LEU A 12 -1.42 -8.78 -3.57
N THR A 13 -0.21 -8.90 -4.11
CA THR A 13 0.97 -8.18 -3.64
C THR A 13 0.78 -6.65 -3.71
N ALA A 14 0.17 -6.13 -4.79
CA ALA A 14 -0.12 -4.72 -4.91
C ALA A 14 -1.27 -4.30 -3.99
N GLN A 15 -2.30 -5.15 -3.82
CA GLN A 15 -3.40 -4.91 -2.88
C GLN A 15 -2.91 -4.84 -1.42
N VAL A 16 -2.01 -5.73 -1.01
CA VAL A 16 -1.36 -5.68 0.32
C VAL A 16 -0.60 -4.38 0.52
N VAL A 17 0.15 -3.94 -0.50
CA VAL A 17 0.92 -2.69 -0.42
C VAL A 17 -0.03 -1.49 -0.34
N LEU A 18 -1.10 -1.48 -1.12
CA LEU A 18 -2.14 -0.45 -1.07
C LEU A 18 -2.85 -0.41 0.29
N LEU A 19 -3.17 -1.57 0.86
CA LEU A 19 -3.73 -1.70 2.20
C LEU A 19 -2.80 -1.15 3.27
N GLY A 20 -1.49 -1.44 3.18
CA GLY A 20 -0.48 -0.87 4.07
C GLY A 20 -0.40 0.66 3.98
N VAL A 21 -0.53 1.24 2.78
CA VAL A 21 -0.61 2.70 2.61
C VAL A 21 -1.88 3.24 3.26
N ALA A 22 -3.02 2.55 3.10
CA ALA A 22 -4.29 2.94 3.71
C ALA A 22 -4.27 2.90 5.24
N GLU A 23 -3.64 1.88 5.82
CA GLU A 23 -3.45 1.74 7.27
C GLU A 23 -2.60 2.87 7.83
N LEU A 24 -1.42 3.11 7.26
CA LEU A 24 -0.55 4.21 7.69
C LEU A 24 -1.21 5.58 7.48
N THR A 25 -1.98 5.75 6.41
CA THR A 25 -2.79 6.96 6.19
C THR A 25 -3.85 7.15 7.28
N ARG A 26 -4.52 6.07 7.68
CA ARG A 26 -5.51 6.07 8.77
C ARG A 26 -4.88 6.41 10.12
N GLU A 27 -3.63 6.03 10.35
CA GLU A 27 -2.84 6.37 11.53
C GLU A 27 -2.30 7.81 11.50
N GLY A 28 -2.49 8.53 10.39
CA GLY A 28 -2.05 9.92 10.22
C GLY A 28 -0.63 10.05 9.67
N GLU A 29 -0.01 8.96 9.24
CA GLU A 29 1.32 8.93 8.62
C GLU A 29 1.26 9.24 7.12
N THR A 30 0.64 10.37 6.75
CA THR A 30 0.53 10.83 5.36
C THR A 30 1.35 12.11 5.14
N PRO A 31 2.22 12.20 4.11
CA PRO A 31 2.49 11.17 3.10
C PRO A 31 3.31 9.99 3.66
N VAL A 32 2.94 8.78 3.23
CA VAL A 32 3.52 7.51 3.69
C VAL A 32 4.91 7.34 3.12
N GLN A 33 5.93 7.22 3.97
CA GLN A 33 7.29 6.99 3.49
C GLN A 33 7.51 5.49 3.18
N THR A 34 8.21 5.19 2.09
CA THR A 34 8.45 3.78 1.66
C THR A 34 9.08 2.92 2.77
N HIS A 35 9.93 3.50 3.62
CA HIS A 35 10.58 2.75 4.69
C HIS A 35 9.63 2.37 5.84
N ASP A 36 8.67 3.24 6.17
CA ASP A 36 7.64 2.96 7.17
C ASP A 36 6.66 1.94 6.61
N LEU A 37 6.23 2.11 5.36
CA LEU A 37 5.39 1.13 4.65
C LEU A 37 6.02 -0.26 4.61
N ARG A 38 7.31 -0.35 4.29
CA ARG A 38 8.01 -1.63 4.28
C ARG A 38 8.03 -2.29 5.66
N ARG A 39 8.29 -1.52 6.70
CA ARG A 39 8.31 -2.01 8.08
C ARG A 39 6.92 -2.49 8.46
N HIS A 40 5.89 -1.72 8.11
CA HIS A 40 4.49 -2.03 8.34
C HIS A 40 4.08 -3.33 7.65
N CYS A 41 4.31 -3.44 6.33
CA CYS A 41 4.08 -4.68 5.61
C CYS A 41 4.80 -5.86 6.27
N GLN A 42 6.08 -5.73 6.63
CA GLN A 42 6.82 -6.84 7.27
C GLN A 42 6.27 -7.26 8.64
N GLN A 43 5.61 -6.34 9.36
CA GLN A 43 5.05 -6.61 10.69
C GLN A 43 3.63 -7.16 10.63
N GLN A 44 2.84 -6.75 9.63
CA GLN A 44 1.44 -7.16 9.43
C GLN A 44 1.30 -8.39 8.52
N LEU A 45 2.23 -8.62 7.59
CA LEU A 45 2.25 -9.79 6.70
C LEU A 45 2.41 -11.17 7.36
N PRO A 46 2.97 -11.33 8.57
CA PRO A 46 2.89 -12.61 9.27
C PRO A 46 1.45 -12.96 9.69
N ALA A 47 0.54 -11.98 9.67
CA ALA A 47 -0.86 -12.10 10.05
C ALA A 47 -1.76 -12.38 8.82
N VAL A 48 -1.46 -11.72 7.68
CA VAL A 48 -1.96 -12.13 6.36
C VAL A 48 -1.38 -13.49 5.99
N ASP A 49 -2.21 -14.50 5.81
CA ASP A 49 -1.79 -15.89 5.64
C ASP A 49 -0.67 -16.01 4.57
N THR A 50 0.55 -16.34 5.01
CA THR A 50 1.73 -16.36 4.13
C THR A 50 1.61 -17.35 2.97
N GLU A 51 0.61 -18.24 2.99
CA GLU A 51 0.22 -19.09 1.87
C GLU A 51 -0.38 -18.31 0.68
N VAL A 52 -0.98 -17.13 0.92
CA VAL A 52 -1.72 -16.35 -0.08
C VAL A 52 -0.78 -15.46 -0.92
N VAL A 53 0.14 -14.72 -0.29
CA VAL A 53 1.00 -13.73 -0.98
C VAL A 53 2.49 -14.10 -0.94
N GLY A 54 2.88 -15.10 -0.14
CA GLY A 54 4.29 -15.44 0.10
C GLY A 54 5.05 -14.36 0.87
N THR A 55 6.38 -14.48 0.94
CA THR A 55 7.22 -13.48 1.60
C THR A 55 7.34 -12.22 0.73
N LEU A 56 6.78 -11.10 1.18
CA LEU A 56 6.93 -9.81 0.50
C LEU A 56 8.35 -9.26 0.67
N THR A 57 9.06 -9.06 -0.44
CA THR A 57 10.40 -8.46 -0.40
C THR A 57 10.34 -6.94 -0.58
N GLU A 58 11.44 -6.26 -0.28
CA GLU A 58 11.61 -4.82 -0.59
C GLU A 58 11.37 -4.52 -2.06
N ALA A 59 11.87 -5.38 -2.95
CA ALA A 59 11.73 -5.18 -4.38
C ALA A 59 10.27 -5.32 -4.83
N ASP A 60 9.48 -6.16 -4.14
CA ASP A 60 8.07 -6.33 -4.43
C ASP A 60 7.27 -5.12 -3.96
N VAL A 61 7.55 -4.57 -2.76
CA VAL A 61 6.95 -3.30 -2.30
C VAL A 61 7.22 -2.17 -3.28
N ILE A 62 8.48 -1.98 -3.70
CA ILE A 62 8.85 -0.89 -4.62
C ILE A 62 8.18 -1.08 -5.98
N ARG A 63 8.16 -2.31 -6.52
CA ARG A 63 7.49 -2.60 -7.79
C ARG A 63 5.98 -2.38 -7.71
N SER A 64 5.36 -2.75 -6.60
CA SER A 64 3.94 -2.49 -6.35
C SER A 64 3.67 -0.99 -6.25
N LEU A 65 4.50 -0.20 -5.55
CA LEU A 65 4.32 1.25 -5.45
C LEU A 65 4.35 1.93 -6.82
N TYR A 66 5.32 1.62 -7.68
CA TYR A 66 5.36 2.17 -9.04
C TYR A 66 4.13 1.78 -9.87
N ARG A 67 3.63 0.56 -9.67
CA ARG A 67 2.42 0.11 -10.36
C ARG A 67 1.17 0.82 -9.83
N LEU A 68 1.06 0.99 -8.52
CA LEU A 68 -0.05 1.69 -7.90
C LEU A 68 -0.06 3.17 -8.29
N GLU A 69 1.10 3.78 -8.47
CA GLU A 69 1.25 5.13 -9.02
C GLU A 69 0.81 5.20 -10.49
N ASP A 70 1.30 4.29 -11.33
CA ASP A 70 0.94 4.22 -12.76
C ASP A 70 -0.56 3.96 -13.01
N GLU A 71 -1.22 3.29 -12.06
CA GLU A 71 -2.66 3.01 -12.07
C GLU A 71 -3.50 4.03 -11.26
N ASP A 72 -2.90 5.15 -10.84
CA ASP A 72 -3.57 6.25 -10.11
C ASP A 72 -4.22 5.85 -8.76
N PHE A 73 -3.74 4.79 -8.10
CA PHE A 73 -4.19 4.42 -6.74
C PHE A 73 -3.46 5.22 -5.65
N VAL A 74 -2.21 5.61 -5.93
CA VAL A 74 -1.39 6.47 -5.07
C VAL A 74 -0.73 7.55 -5.88
N GLU A 75 -0.41 8.67 -5.24
CA GLU A 75 0.39 9.73 -5.82
C GLU A 75 1.76 9.77 -5.14
N GLU A 76 2.84 9.71 -5.92
CA GLU A 76 4.18 9.99 -5.42
C GLU A 76 4.32 11.50 -5.15
N ILE A 77 4.56 11.84 -3.89
CA ILE A 77 4.84 13.20 -3.47
C ILE A 77 6.35 13.38 -3.41
N ASP A 78 6.87 14.27 -4.25
CA ASP A 78 8.27 14.71 -4.15
C ASP A 78 8.43 15.47 -2.82
N PRO A 79 9.23 14.98 -1.86
CA PRO A 79 9.39 15.64 -0.58
C PRO A 79 10.18 16.92 -0.77
N ALA A 80 9.49 18.01 -1.07
CA ALA A 80 10.09 19.33 -1.29
C ALA A 80 10.87 19.84 -0.06
N GLU A 81 10.72 19.25 1.14
CA GLU A 81 11.20 19.87 2.38
C GLU A 81 12.07 19.01 3.33
N THR A 82 12.39 17.74 3.07
CA THR A 82 13.19 16.96 4.05
C THR A 82 14.17 15.98 3.43
N SER A 83 15.25 16.49 2.84
CA SER A 83 16.52 15.75 2.87
C SER A 83 17.73 16.68 2.73
N PRO A 84 18.57 16.84 3.78
CA PRO A 84 19.84 17.54 3.68
C PRO A 84 20.84 16.90 2.70
N THR A 85 20.57 15.67 2.22
CA THR A 85 21.49 14.86 1.40
C THR A 85 21.06 14.73 -0.07
N GLY A 86 20.04 15.49 -0.51
CA GLY A 86 19.77 15.71 -1.92
C GLY A 86 19.08 14.57 -2.68
N LYS A 87 18.56 13.57 -1.98
CA LYS A 87 17.55 12.63 -2.51
C LYS A 87 16.60 12.28 -1.36
N GLY A 88 15.43 12.91 -1.34
CA GLY A 88 14.35 12.43 -0.48
C GLY A 88 13.99 11.01 -0.90
N ARG A 89 13.63 10.16 0.07
CA ARG A 89 12.97 8.90 -0.30
C ARG A 89 11.57 9.24 -0.78
N PRO A 90 11.03 8.51 -1.77
CA PRO A 90 9.68 8.77 -2.24
C PRO A 90 8.68 8.58 -1.08
N ALA A 91 7.65 9.42 -1.08
CA ALA A 91 6.54 9.35 -0.16
C ALA A 91 5.25 9.30 -0.97
N TYR A 92 4.23 8.61 -0.47
CA TYR A 92 3.02 8.32 -1.23
C TYR A 92 1.77 8.76 -0.46
N THR A 93 0.79 9.25 -1.19
CA THR A 93 -0.56 9.52 -0.65
C THR A 93 -1.59 8.71 -1.40
N LEU A 94 -2.65 8.28 -0.74
CA LEU A 94 -3.77 7.62 -1.43
C LEU A 94 -4.48 8.62 -2.35
N ALA A 95 -4.77 8.19 -3.57
CA ALA A 95 -5.62 8.92 -4.51
C ALA A 95 -7.13 8.64 -4.29
N MET A 96 -7.45 7.68 -3.41
CA MET A 96 -8.80 7.28 -3.05
C MET A 96 -8.99 7.24 -1.53
N SER A 97 -10.24 7.06 -1.07
CA SER A 97 -10.51 6.98 0.36
C SER A 97 -9.96 5.69 0.96
N VAL A 98 -9.56 5.75 2.23
CA VAL A 98 -9.10 4.59 3.00
C VAL A 98 -10.20 3.51 3.00
N GLU A 99 -11.45 3.92 3.17
CA GLU A 99 -12.63 3.07 3.16
C GLU A 99 -12.81 2.35 1.83
N THR A 100 -12.60 3.04 0.70
CA THR A 100 -12.63 2.40 -0.63
C THR A 100 -11.58 1.30 -0.75
N VAL A 101 -10.36 1.52 -0.24
CA VAL A 101 -9.32 0.48 -0.28
C VAL A 101 -9.79 -0.76 0.49
N TYR A 102 -10.25 -0.60 1.72
CA TYR A 102 -10.78 -1.73 2.52
C TYR A 102 -11.96 -2.41 1.86
N ASP A 103 -12.88 -1.65 1.24
CA ASP A 103 -14.06 -2.17 0.58
C ASP A 103 -13.75 -2.88 -0.74
N GLU A 104 -12.56 -2.69 -1.32
CA GLU A 104 -12.24 -3.18 -2.67
C GLU A 104 -11.08 -4.19 -2.78
N VAL A 105 -10.23 -4.36 -1.75
CA VAL A 105 -9.19 -5.41 -1.73
C VAL A 105 -9.76 -6.84 -1.81
N ALA A 106 -8.94 -7.89 -1.85
CA ALA A 106 -9.45 -9.26 -1.80
C ALA A 106 -10.03 -9.57 -0.40
N ASP A 107 -11.08 -10.39 -0.32
CA ASP A 107 -11.73 -10.73 0.96
C ASP A 107 -10.74 -11.35 1.95
N GLU A 108 -9.81 -12.16 1.46
CA GLU A 108 -8.73 -12.77 2.23
C GLU A 108 -7.75 -11.77 2.87
N LEU A 109 -7.74 -10.51 2.40
CA LEU A 109 -6.96 -9.42 2.98
C LEU A 109 -7.77 -8.57 3.98
N ARG A 110 -9.10 -8.72 4.03
CA ARG A 110 -9.99 -7.96 4.94
C ARG A 110 -10.14 -8.60 6.32
N ASP A 111 -9.90 -9.90 6.44
CA ASP A 111 -10.34 -10.73 7.56
C ASP A 111 -9.66 -10.44 8.92
N GLU A 112 -8.86 -9.38 9.05
CA GLU A 112 -8.20 -8.99 10.31
C GLU A 112 -8.69 -7.67 10.93
N ALA A 113 -9.77 -7.06 10.45
CA ALA A 113 -10.34 -5.86 11.09
C ALA A 113 -11.34 -6.15 12.24
N ALA A 114 -11.48 -7.41 12.66
CA ALA A 114 -12.45 -7.82 13.69
C ALA A 114 -11.82 -8.69 14.79
N ASP A 115 -11.10 -8.05 15.72
CA ASP A 115 -11.07 -8.49 17.13
C ASP A 115 -11.10 -7.26 18.07
#